data_AF-A0A1Y9H350-F1
#
_entry.id   AF-A0A1Y9H350-F1
#
_cell.length_a   1.000
_cell.length_b   1.000
_cell.length_c   1.000
_cell.angle_alpha   90.00
_cell.angle_beta   90.00
_cell.angle_gamma   90.00
#
_symmetry.space_group_name_H-M   'P 1'
#
loop_
_entity.id
_entity.type
_entity.pdbx_description
1 polymer ?
#
loop_
_entity_poly.entity_id
_entity_poly.type
_entity_poly.pdbx_seq_one_letter_code
_entity_poly.pdbx_strand_id
1 'polypeptide(L)'
;MANWIFVTIVGCLFSGIQAQIDYCAKSYCTNTYPNIGCNPPASPGGVGCNGKSPAVVALTSDQQTLILNEHNTRRSQLALGNLSPFTPAIGHFTQMASDQTNKVGCAMQYWLDDSWETYYLVCNYGVTNVIGTPVYKSGPVASACTTGRNPLAGLNGLCSTAESISPVPNPTVTSG
;
A
#
# COMPACT_ATOMS: atom_id res chain seq x y z
N MET A 1 27.51 16.36 -40.48
CA MET A 1 27.01 15.21 -39.69
C MET A 1 27.54 15.18 -38.24
N ALA A 2 28.15 16.26 -37.72
CA ALA A 2 28.64 16.32 -36.33
C ALA A 2 27.64 16.97 -35.34
N ASN A 3 26.65 17.71 -35.84
CA ASN A 3 25.72 18.49 -35.01
C ASN A 3 24.63 17.64 -34.34
N TRP A 4 24.26 16.50 -34.94
CA TRP A 4 23.24 15.60 -34.42
C TRP A 4 23.76 14.67 -33.33
N ILE A 5 25.08 14.43 -33.28
CA ILE A 5 25.74 13.60 -32.27
C ILE A 5 25.83 14.34 -30.93
N PHE A 6 26.04 15.67 -30.94
CA PHE A 6 26.07 16.47 -29.72
C PHE A 6 24.68 16.60 -29.05
N VAL A 7 23.61 16.68 -29.83
CA VAL A 7 22.23 16.81 -29.30
C VAL A 7 21.76 15.52 -28.60
N THR A 8 22.12 14.35 -29.12
CA THR A 8 21.79 13.06 -28.49
C THR A 8 22.59 12.79 -27.23
N ILE A 9 23.87 13.17 -27.17
CA ILE A 9 24.70 13.01 -25.95
C ILE A 9 24.19 13.89 -24.80
N VAL A 10 23.82 15.15 -25.09
CA VAL A 10 23.28 16.06 -24.06
C VAL A 10 21.89 15.61 -23.62
N GLY A 11 21.03 15.12 -24.52
CA GLY A 11 19.70 14.59 -24.19
C GLY A 11 19.71 13.36 -23.26
N CYS A 12 20.74 12.51 -23.36
CA CYS A 12 20.87 11.34 -22.49
C CYS A 12 21.36 11.68 -21.07
N LEU A 13 22.03 12.82 -20.86
CA LEU A 13 22.51 13.24 -19.54
C LEU A 13 21.42 13.87 -18.66
N PHE A 14 20.33 14.38 -19.25
CA PHE A 14 19.21 14.98 -18.51
C PHE A 14 18.09 13.99 -18.12
N SER A 15 18.12 12.74 -18.61
CA SER A 15 17.04 11.77 -18.37
C SER A 15 17.16 10.98 -17.05
N GLY A 16 18.11 11.33 -16.18
CA GLY A 16 18.53 10.44 -15.08
C GLY A 16 18.43 10.97 -13.66
N ILE A 17 17.87 12.16 -13.40
CA ILE A 17 17.70 12.63 -12.02
C ILE A 17 16.37 12.09 -11.47
N GLN A 18 16.30 10.78 -11.23
CA GLN A 18 15.38 10.29 -10.21
C GLN A 18 15.99 10.70 -8.87
N ALA A 19 15.31 11.58 -8.13
CA ALA A 19 15.71 11.90 -6.78
C ALA A 19 15.85 10.59 -6.00
N GLN A 20 17.06 10.28 -5.54
CA GLN A 20 17.30 9.14 -4.66
C GLN A 20 16.48 9.37 -3.39
N ILE A 21 15.62 8.41 -3.03
CA ILE A 21 14.85 8.47 -1.80
C ILE A 21 15.82 8.25 -0.63
N ASP A 22 16.01 9.29 0.20
CA ASP A 22 16.78 9.20 1.43
C ASP A 22 15.88 8.74 2.59
N TYR A 23 15.81 7.42 2.81
CA TYR A 23 15.05 6.88 3.93
C TYR A 23 15.61 7.27 5.31
N CYS A 24 16.84 7.78 5.41
CA CYS A 24 17.40 8.24 6.68
C CYS A 24 16.98 9.67 7.05
N ALA A 25 16.23 10.36 6.18
CA ALA A 25 15.69 11.68 6.48
C ALA A 25 14.72 11.64 7.67
N LYS A 26 14.93 12.55 8.63
CA LYS A 26 14.11 12.69 9.85
C LYS A 26 12.69 13.22 9.60
N SER A 27 12.35 13.57 8.37
CA SER A 27 11.01 14.05 8.00
C SER A 27 9.96 12.93 7.92
N TYR A 28 10.37 11.67 7.73
CA TYR A 28 9.45 10.55 7.55
C TYR A 28 8.89 9.99 8.86
N CYS A 29 9.63 10.12 9.96
CA CYS A 29 9.29 9.53 11.24
C CYS A 29 9.45 10.59 12.33
N THR A 30 8.73 10.45 13.45
CA THR A 30 9.02 11.27 14.64
C THR A 30 10.48 11.03 15.05
N ASN A 31 11.15 12.05 15.62
CA ASN A 31 12.60 12.06 15.90
C ASN A 31 13.13 10.88 16.76
N THR A 32 12.25 10.02 17.25
CA THR A 32 12.55 8.88 18.13
C THR A 32 12.97 7.62 17.36
N TYR A 33 12.56 7.43 16.10
CA TYR A 33 12.84 6.19 15.36
C TYR A 33 13.26 6.44 13.90
N PRO A 34 14.30 5.74 13.39
CA PRO A 34 14.64 5.79 11.97
C PRO A 34 13.59 5.07 11.12
N ASN A 35 13.46 5.47 9.85
CA ASN A 35 12.65 4.72 8.89
C ASN A 35 13.22 3.31 8.70
N ILE A 36 12.36 2.32 8.44
CA ILE A 36 12.78 0.93 8.21
C ILE A 36 13.72 0.77 7.00
N GLY A 37 13.64 1.67 6.02
CA GLY A 37 14.54 1.71 4.86
C GLY A 37 15.89 2.39 5.14
N CYS A 38 16.09 2.97 6.32
CA CYS A 38 17.38 3.56 6.69
C CYS A 38 18.30 2.47 7.26
N ASN A 39 19.34 2.08 6.51
CA ASN A 39 20.28 1.02 6.85
C ASN A 39 19.58 -0.31 7.24
N PRO A 40 18.75 -0.88 6.36
CA PRO A 40 18.06 -2.14 6.65
C PRO A 40 19.07 -3.27 6.84
N PRO A 41 18.72 -4.32 7.61
CA PRO A 41 19.57 -5.50 7.73
C PRO A 41 19.77 -6.16 6.36
N ALA A 42 20.87 -6.89 6.21
CA ALA A 42 21.13 -7.66 4.99
C ALA A 42 20.03 -8.72 4.77
N SER A 43 19.74 -9.00 3.50
CA SER A 43 18.90 -10.15 3.12
C SER A 43 19.54 -11.45 3.64
N PRO A 44 18.78 -12.42 4.18
CA PRO A 44 17.31 -12.55 4.08
C PRO A 44 16.52 -12.04 5.30
N GLY A 45 17.14 -11.37 6.28
CA GLY A 45 16.43 -10.91 7.48
C GLY A 45 17.35 -10.39 8.59
N GLY A 46 16.75 -9.79 9.62
CA GLY A 46 17.48 -9.30 10.81
C GLY A 46 17.83 -10.41 11.81
N VAL A 47 18.38 -10.02 12.96
CA VAL A 47 18.84 -10.94 14.02
C VAL A 47 17.79 -11.94 14.51
N GLY A 48 16.50 -11.61 14.39
CA GLY A 48 15.40 -12.51 14.75
C GLY A 48 15.26 -13.74 13.85
N CYS A 49 15.93 -13.75 12.69
CA CYS A 49 15.92 -14.86 11.74
C CYS A 49 17.13 -15.81 11.88
N ASN A 50 18.02 -15.57 12.85
CA ASN A 50 19.22 -16.39 13.06
C ASN A 50 18.84 -17.85 13.38
N GLY A 51 19.44 -18.80 12.66
CA GLY A 51 19.16 -20.24 12.82
C GLY A 51 17.83 -20.71 12.22
N LYS A 52 17.06 -19.82 11.59
CA LYS A 52 15.72 -20.12 11.04
C LYS A 52 15.69 -20.36 9.53
N SER A 53 16.86 -20.48 8.88
CA SER A 53 16.99 -20.64 7.43
C SER A 53 16.08 -19.68 6.62
N PRO A 54 16.16 -18.35 6.83
CA PRO A 54 15.21 -17.41 6.25
C PRO A 54 15.40 -17.26 4.74
N ALA A 55 14.31 -16.99 4.02
CA ALA A 55 14.31 -16.70 2.60
C ALA A 55 13.32 -15.59 2.25
N VAL A 56 13.69 -14.71 1.32
CA VAL A 56 12.75 -13.77 0.70
C VAL A 56 11.91 -14.52 -0.32
N VAL A 57 10.59 -14.46 -0.18
CA VAL A 57 9.66 -15.05 -1.15
C VAL A 57 9.28 -13.97 -2.16
N ALA A 58 9.79 -14.09 -3.38
CA ALA A 58 9.44 -13.18 -4.45
C ALA A 58 7.97 -13.37 -4.85
N LEU A 59 7.14 -12.35 -4.62
CA LEU A 59 5.73 -12.36 -5.03
C LEU A 59 5.64 -12.26 -6.56
N THR A 60 5.06 -13.27 -7.19
CA THR A 60 4.82 -13.28 -8.64
C THR A 60 3.77 -12.24 -9.04
N SER A 61 3.72 -11.88 -10.32
CA SER A 61 2.68 -10.98 -10.85
C SER A 61 1.27 -11.50 -10.58
N ASP A 62 1.07 -12.82 -10.62
CA ASP A 62 -0.22 -13.46 -10.33
C ASP A 62 -0.60 -13.32 -8.84
N GLN A 63 0.37 -13.50 -7.93
CA GLN A 63 0.15 -13.30 -6.50
C GLN A 63 -0.14 -11.84 -6.16
N GLN A 64 0.59 -10.90 -6.77
CA GLN A 64 0.33 -9.46 -6.62
C GLN A 64 -1.07 -9.10 -7.14
N THR A 65 -1.46 -9.66 -8.30
CA THR A 65 -2.79 -9.48 -8.88
C THR A 65 -3.88 -10.07 -7.99
N LEU A 66 -3.66 -11.25 -7.42
CA LEU A 66 -4.58 -11.87 -6.48
C LEU A 66 -4.78 -10.99 -5.24
N ILE A 67 -3.68 -10.52 -4.61
CA ILE A 67 -3.75 -9.62 -3.46
C ILE A 67 -4.57 -8.38 -3.81
N LEU A 68 -4.28 -7.73 -4.93
CA LEU A 68 -4.98 -6.53 -5.37
C LEU A 68 -6.47 -6.78 -5.64
N ASN A 69 -6.80 -7.90 -6.30
CA ASN A 69 -8.18 -8.29 -6.60
C ASN A 69 -8.98 -8.59 -5.34
N GLU A 70 -8.40 -9.31 -4.38
CA GLU A 70 -9.05 -9.61 -3.10
C GLU A 70 -9.36 -8.33 -2.31
N HIS A 71 -8.41 -7.39 -2.26
CA HIS A 71 -8.60 -6.07 -1.64
C HIS A 71 -9.74 -5.31 -2.32
N ASN A 72 -9.68 -5.14 -3.63
CA ASN A 72 -10.67 -4.36 -4.37
C ASN A 72 -12.06 -4.99 -4.34
N THR A 73 -12.15 -6.32 -4.40
CA THR A 73 -13.42 -7.04 -4.29
C THR A 73 -14.07 -6.81 -2.92
N ARG A 74 -13.31 -6.93 -1.83
CA ARG A 74 -13.82 -6.69 -0.48
C ARG A 74 -14.21 -5.23 -0.27
N ARG A 75 -13.42 -4.27 -0.75
CA ARG A 75 -13.78 -2.84 -0.70
C ARG A 75 -15.07 -2.54 -1.47
N SER A 76 -15.22 -3.15 -2.66
CA SER A 76 -16.44 -3.02 -3.48
C SER A 76 -17.66 -3.56 -2.73
N GLN A 77 -17.56 -4.77 -2.18
CA GLN A 77 -18.63 -5.38 -1.38
C GLN A 77 -18.98 -4.54 -0.14
N LEU A 78 -17.99 -3.98 0.55
CA LEU A 78 -18.21 -3.08 1.69
C LEU A 78 -19.02 -1.85 1.26
N ALA A 79 -18.57 -1.16 0.21
CA ALA A 79 -19.22 0.06 -0.27
C ALA A 79 -20.65 -0.20 -0.75
N LEU A 80 -20.92 -1.38 -1.29
CA LEU A 80 -22.26 -1.81 -1.70
C LEU A 80 -23.17 -2.23 -0.54
N GLY A 81 -22.66 -2.36 0.69
CA GLY A 81 -23.40 -2.89 1.83
C GLY A 81 -23.61 -4.41 1.78
N ASN A 82 -22.78 -5.13 1.04
CA ASN A 82 -22.90 -6.58 0.80
C ASN A 82 -22.03 -7.44 1.73
N LEU A 83 -21.41 -6.86 2.76
CA LEU A 83 -20.60 -7.60 3.73
C LEU A 83 -21.39 -7.91 5.00
N SER A 84 -21.26 -9.14 5.49
CA SER A 84 -21.79 -9.54 6.79
C SER A 84 -21.03 -8.86 7.94
N PRO A 85 -21.64 -8.71 9.13
CA PRO A 85 -20.97 -8.15 10.30
C PRO A 85 -19.68 -8.91 10.68
N PHE A 86 -18.68 -8.15 11.16
CA PHE A 86 -17.38 -8.68 11.57
C PHE A 86 -17.31 -8.92 13.08
N THR A 87 -16.39 -9.80 13.49
CA THR A 87 -15.99 -9.93 14.90
C THR A 87 -15.19 -8.69 15.35
N PRO A 88 -15.03 -8.44 16.66
CA PRO A 88 -14.47 -7.18 17.17
C PRO A 88 -13.05 -6.81 16.69
N ALA A 89 -12.27 -7.78 16.21
CA ALA A 89 -10.91 -7.57 15.74
C ALA A 89 -10.89 -7.01 14.30
N ILE A 90 -11.18 -5.71 14.15
CA ILE A 90 -11.38 -5.05 12.84
C ILE A 90 -10.16 -4.24 12.34
N GLY A 91 -9.01 -4.27 13.02
CA GLY A 91 -7.86 -3.42 12.69
C GLY A 91 -7.35 -3.56 11.25
N HIS A 92 -7.07 -4.79 10.81
CA HIS A 92 -6.65 -5.06 9.43
C HIS A 92 -7.74 -4.74 8.40
N PHE A 93 -9.01 -5.01 8.75
CA PHE A 93 -10.13 -4.73 7.87
C PHE A 93 -10.31 -3.23 7.63
N THR A 94 -10.29 -2.42 8.70
CA THR A 94 -10.40 -0.96 8.62
C THR A 94 -9.24 -0.34 7.84
N GLN A 95 -8.03 -0.87 8.01
CA GLN A 95 -6.88 -0.45 7.22
C GLN A 95 -7.08 -0.71 5.72
N MET A 96 -7.57 -1.90 5.36
CA MET A 96 -7.88 -2.28 3.98
C MET A 96 -9.05 -1.45 3.41
N ALA A 97 -10.02 -1.08 4.24
CA ALA A 97 -11.24 -0.39 3.84
C ALA A 97 -11.09 1.13 3.63
N SER A 98 -9.97 1.73 4.01
CA SER A 98 -9.82 3.20 4.01
C SER A 98 -10.04 3.82 2.62
N ASP A 99 -10.91 4.84 2.51
CA ASP A 99 -11.13 5.55 1.24
C ASP A 99 -9.96 6.48 0.86
N GLN A 100 -9.02 6.71 1.78
CA GLN A 100 -7.81 7.51 1.58
C GLN A 100 -6.59 6.67 1.14
N THR A 101 -6.74 5.35 0.93
CA THR A 101 -5.69 4.52 0.34
C THR A 101 -6.03 4.10 -1.09
N ASN A 102 -5.15 4.44 -2.05
CA ASN A 102 -5.28 4.06 -3.46
C ASN A 102 -4.14 3.15 -3.96
N LYS A 103 -3.18 2.84 -3.09
CA LYS A 103 -2.06 1.96 -3.37
C LYS A 103 -1.83 1.02 -2.20
N VAL A 104 -1.35 -0.18 -2.51
CA VAL A 104 -0.88 -1.17 -1.56
C VAL A 104 0.38 -1.81 -2.15
N GLY A 105 1.36 -2.09 -1.30
CA GLY A 105 2.57 -2.81 -1.67
C GLY A 105 2.86 -3.87 -0.62
N CYS A 106 3.11 -5.11 -1.04
CA CYS A 106 3.33 -6.21 -0.12
C CYS A 106 4.66 -6.92 -0.38
N ALA A 107 5.18 -7.55 0.66
CA ALA A 107 6.36 -8.39 0.62
C ALA A 107 6.15 -9.65 1.47
N MET A 108 6.83 -10.73 1.10
CA MET A 108 6.72 -12.01 1.81
C MET A 108 8.10 -12.55 2.18
N GLN A 109 8.19 -13.06 3.40
CA GLN A 109 9.37 -13.76 3.91
C GLN A 109 8.96 -15.16 4.38
N TYR A 110 9.89 -16.10 4.26
CA TYR A 110 9.77 -17.45 4.76
C TYR A 110 10.85 -17.73 5.80
N TRP A 111 10.54 -18.54 6.82
CA TRP A 111 11.53 -19.13 7.72
C TRP A 111 10.99 -20.40 8.40
N LEU A 112 11.90 -21.17 8.98
CA LEU A 112 11.61 -22.31 9.85
C LEU A 112 11.56 -21.87 11.31
N ASP A 113 10.47 -22.18 11.99
CA ASP A 113 10.33 -21.98 13.43
C ASP A 113 10.06 -23.33 14.10
N ASP A 114 11.11 -23.94 14.63
CA ASP A 114 11.14 -25.34 15.08
C ASP A 114 10.65 -26.32 13.99
N SER A 115 9.42 -26.81 14.11
CA SER A 115 8.78 -27.74 13.16
C SER A 115 7.78 -27.05 12.22
N TRP A 116 7.70 -25.72 12.25
CA TRP A 116 6.74 -24.95 11.46
C TRP A 116 7.40 -24.20 10.32
N GLU A 117 6.86 -24.39 9.13
CA GLU A 117 7.09 -23.51 7.99
C GLU A 117 6.27 -22.23 8.17
N THR A 118 6.94 -21.09 8.31
CA THR A 118 6.27 -19.80 8.51
C THR A 118 6.40 -18.92 7.28
N TYR A 119 5.26 -18.42 6.80
CA TYR A 119 5.18 -17.41 5.74
C TYR A 119 4.63 -16.11 6.33
N TYR A 120 5.39 -15.04 6.18
CA TYR A 120 5.05 -13.73 6.74
C TYR A 120 4.82 -12.74 5.62
N LEU A 121 3.55 -12.39 5.43
CA LEU A 121 3.10 -11.39 4.47
C LEU A 121 2.90 -10.05 5.19
N VAL A 122 3.57 -9.02 4.70
CA VAL A 122 3.39 -7.63 5.17
C VAL A 122 2.92 -6.79 4.00
N CYS A 123 1.89 -5.96 4.23
CA CYS A 123 1.38 -5.01 3.25
C CYS A 123 1.40 -3.59 3.83
N ASN A 124 1.99 -2.66 3.06
CA ASN A 124 1.96 -1.24 3.34
C ASN A 124 0.84 -0.56 2.55
N TYR A 125 0.16 0.36 3.21
CA TYR A 125 -0.94 1.17 2.67
C TYR A 125 -0.54 2.64 2.67
N GLY A 126 -1.23 3.47 1.88
CA GLY A 126 -0.92 4.91 1.77
C GLY A 126 -1.20 5.70 3.05
N VAL A 127 -2.18 5.26 3.84
CA VAL A 127 -2.54 5.84 5.14
C VAL A 127 -2.66 4.74 6.19
N THR A 128 -2.54 5.08 7.46
CA THR A 128 -2.84 4.17 8.57
C THR A 128 -4.20 4.49 9.22
N ASN A 129 -4.70 3.59 10.06
CA ASN A 129 -5.86 3.86 10.90
C ASN A 129 -5.53 4.97 11.92
N VAL A 130 -6.30 6.06 11.90
CA VAL A 130 -6.14 7.18 12.84
C VAL A 130 -7.36 7.30 13.74
N ILE A 131 -7.14 7.22 15.05
CA ILE A 131 -8.20 7.33 16.06
C ILE A 131 -8.95 8.67 15.90
N GLY A 132 -10.29 8.63 15.94
CA GLY A 132 -11.14 9.81 15.82
C GLY A 132 -11.40 10.28 14.38
N THR A 133 -10.83 9.59 13.38
CA THR A 133 -11.10 9.85 11.96
C THR A 133 -11.97 8.73 11.36
N PRO A 134 -12.86 9.03 10.41
CA PRO A 134 -13.64 8.00 9.75
C PRO A 134 -12.78 7.21 8.75
N VAL A 135 -12.99 5.90 8.67
CA VAL A 135 -12.28 5.01 7.72
C VAL A 135 -12.64 5.37 6.28
N TYR A 136 -13.91 5.65 6.04
CA TYR A 136 -14.44 6.11 4.75
C TYR A 136 -15.61 7.07 4.97
N LYS A 137 -15.92 7.88 3.96
CA LYS A 137 -17.10 8.74 3.98
C LYS A 137 -18.37 7.93 3.68
N SER A 138 -19.34 7.97 4.58
CA SER A 138 -20.66 7.36 4.36
C SER A 138 -21.48 8.14 3.34
N GLY A 139 -22.24 7.43 2.49
CA GLY A 139 -23.12 8.03 1.50
C GLY A 139 -23.56 7.03 0.43
N PRO A 140 -24.33 7.47 -0.58
CA PRO A 140 -24.63 6.64 -1.74
C PRO A 140 -23.35 6.17 -2.44
N VAL A 141 -23.37 4.95 -2.96
CA VAL A 141 -22.20 4.32 -3.59
C VAL A 141 -21.60 5.22 -4.66
N ALA A 142 -20.28 5.46 -4.55
CA ALA A 142 -19.51 6.28 -5.48
C ALA A 142 -19.98 7.74 -5.65
N SER A 143 -20.82 8.27 -4.75
CA SER A 143 -21.39 9.63 -4.91
C SER A 143 -20.36 10.76 -4.86
N ALA A 144 -19.17 10.49 -4.30
CA ALA A 144 -18.08 11.45 -4.20
C ALA A 144 -16.93 11.20 -5.20
N CYS A 145 -17.05 10.19 -6.07
CA CYS A 145 -16.02 9.92 -7.08
C CYS A 145 -16.05 11.01 -8.18
N THR A 146 -14.91 11.65 -8.44
CA THR A 146 -14.80 12.74 -9.43
C THR A 146 -14.67 12.20 -10.86
N THR A 147 -14.15 10.99 -11.02
CA THR A 147 -13.96 10.32 -12.30
C THR A 147 -15.05 9.30 -12.62
N GLY A 148 -16.07 9.25 -11.78
CA GLY A 148 -17.18 8.31 -11.87
C GLY A 148 -16.89 6.95 -11.24
N ARG A 149 -17.89 6.08 -11.36
CA ARG A 149 -17.91 4.74 -10.80
C ARG A 149 -17.06 3.79 -11.64
N ASN A 150 -16.50 2.76 -11.01
CA ASN A 150 -15.76 1.73 -11.73
C ASN A 150 -16.69 0.99 -12.72
N PRO A 151 -16.31 0.86 -14.01
CA PRO A 151 -17.15 0.23 -15.01
C PRO A 151 -17.22 -1.30 -14.89
N LEU A 152 -16.29 -1.93 -14.16
CA LEU A 152 -16.29 -3.37 -13.97
C LEU A 152 -17.40 -3.78 -13.00
N ALA A 153 -18.29 -4.68 -13.41
CA ALA A 153 -19.44 -5.10 -12.62
C ALA A 153 -19.06 -5.59 -11.21
N GLY A 154 -17.97 -6.36 -11.08
CA GLY A 154 -17.49 -6.85 -9.77
C GLY A 154 -16.87 -5.78 -8.86
N LEU A 155 -16.46 -4.63 -9.43
CA LEU A 155 -15.83 -3.52 -8.71
C LEU A 155 -16.69 -2.27 -8.69
N ASN A 156 -17.96 -2.38 -9.06
CA ASN A 156 -18.84 -1.22 -9.13
C ASN A 156 -19.11 -0.59 -7.76
N GLY A 157 -18.70 -1.16 -6.62
CA GLY A 157 -18.70 -0.43 -5.34
C GLY A 157 -17.69 0.72 -5.25
N LEU A 158 -16.73 0.80 -6.19
CA LEU A 158 -15.57 1.68 -6.13
C LEU A 158 -15.63 2.82 -7.17
N CYS A 159 -14.79 3.84 -6.97
CA CYS A 159 -14.46 4.81 -8.00
C CYS A 159 -13.70 4.15 -9.17
N SER A 160 -13.67 4.83 -10.31
CA SER A 160 -12.85 4.42 -11.46
C SER A 160 -11.36 4.41 -11.09
N THR A 161 -10.55 3.69 -11.87
CA THR A 161 -9.09 3.67 -11.69
C THR A 161 -8.41 5.00 -12.03
N ALA A 162 -9.14 5.95 -12.63
CA ALA A 162 -8.66 7.30 -12.89
C ALA A 162 -8.80 8.25 -11.68
N GLU A 163 -9.46 7.80 -10.59
CA GLU A 163 -9.67 8.63 -9.42
C GLU A 163 -8.33 9.02 -8.76
N SER A 164 -8.17 10.31 -8.48
CA SER A 164 -6.99 10.82 -7.77
C SER A 164 -7.28 10.91 -6.28
N ILE A 165 -6.53 10.17 -5.48
CA ILE A 165 -6.61 10.17 -4.01
C ILE A 165 -5.28 10.64 -3.44
N SER A 166 -5.32 11.67 -2.60
CA SER A 166 -4.19 12.07 -1.77
C SER A 166 -4.21 11.24 -0.48
N PRO A 167 -3.17 10.47 -0.16
CA PRO A 167 -3.18 9.60 1.01
C PRO A 167 -2.93 10.40 2.29
N VAL A 168 -3.99 11.04 2.78
CA VAL A 168 -4.03 11.72 4.08
C VAL A 168 -5.24 11.22 4.86
N PRO A 169 -5.18 11.09 6.20
CA PRO A 169 -6.33 10.69 6.99
C PRO A 169 -7.55 11.59 6.74
N ASN A 170 -8.75 11.01 6.81
CA ASN A 170 -9.98 11.81 6.76
C ASN A 170 -10.01 12.82 7.92
N PRO A 171 -10.70 13.97 7.76
CA PRO A 171 -10.87 14.93 8.84
C PRO A 171 -11.48 14.29 10.09
N THR A 172 -11.00 14.69 11.26
CA THR A 172 -11.57 14.27 12.54
C THR A 172 -13.03 14.68 12.62
N VAL A 173 -13.90 13.75 13.01
CA VAL A 173 -15.27 14.11 13.35
C VAL A 173 -15.21 14.72 14.74
N THR A 174 -15.33 16.06 14.84
CA THR A 174 -15.61 16.67 16.14
C THR A 174 -16.94 16.10 16.61
N SER A 175 -16.91 15.26 17.64
CA SER A 175 -18.11 14.85 18.35
C SER A 175 -18.82 16.12 18.81
N GLY A 176 -19.94 16.44 18.18
CA GLY A 176 -20.89 17.40 18.73
C GLY A 176 -21.48 16.89 20.03
#